data_AF-A0A4Z0YSW3-F1
#
_entry.id   AF-A0A4Z0YSW3-F1
#
_cell.length_a   1.000
_cell.length_b   1.000
_cell.length_c   1.000
_cell.angle_alpha   90.00
_cell.angle_beta   90.00
_cell.angle_gamma   90.00
#
_symmetry.space_group_name_H-M   'P 1'
#
loop_
_entity.id
_entity.type
_entity.pdbx_description
1 polymer ?
#
loop_
_entity_poly.entity_id
_entity_poly.type
_entity_poly.pdbx_seq_one_letter_code
_entity_poly.pdbx_strand_id
1 'polypeptide(L)'
;MWASRLNIAFRSTRNVASPFLRTCAPSWSSRRFLSEVAAPASQQQRHTGSAQTEINGEKYKTDSWFNVPPNIIDKVPRRLHLQKDHPVYITRQIIESVFPPPTYKYHNDFNPVVTAHQNFDSLGFAKDHPGRAKSDTYYVNSETLLRTHTSAHQAETFGANLSDGYLISADVYRRDEVDRSHYPIFHQMEGAHSWDRTQVPNGDVAAAVWSDIEKLPKHNIEVQDPNPPFHHERNPLQEGHHSAPEAEAIAAHLKRSLELMVVEIFTRAKAAAKKADPDFVDEPLQVRWVEAYFPFTSPSWELEVYYDGDWLECLGCGVVKQDLYINAGVPNQLGWAFGIGLDRIAMLLFKIPDIRLFWSQDERFLNQFKGVSDNLDSLRRFTPFSKYPGCYKDVSFWLKSTSAAGGSTKANVHDFHENDVMEIVRSVAGDSVEDVKLFDEFTHPKTGRKSLCYRINYRSLERTLTNSETNDLHSEVEKALVQNLGIEIR
;
A
#
# COMPACT_ATOMS: atom_id res chain seq x y z
N MET A 1 1.11 9.52 -3.25
CA MET A 1 2.43 9.71 -3.90
C MET A 1 3.17 8.40 -4.22
N TRP A 2 2.93 7.28 -3.50
CA TRP A 2 3.61 5.99 -3.75
C TRP A 2 2.84 4.98 -4.67
N ALA A 3 1.69 5.35 -5.25
CA ALA A 3 0.82 4.39 -5.97
C ALA A 3 0.46 4.78 -7.42
N SER A 4 0.59 6.05 -7.83
CA SER A 4 -0.25 6.55 -8.93
C SER A 4 0.35 6.50 -10.35
N ARG A 5 1.25 5.55 -10.68
CA ARG A 5 1.74 5.42 -12.08
C ARG A 5 2.09 3.98 -12.46
N LEU A 6 1.14 3.23 -13.05
CA LEU A 6 1.43 2.15 -14.03
C LEU A 6 0.13 1.49 -14.54
N ASN A 7 -0.47 2.07 -15.58
CA ASN A 7 -1.41 1.36 -16.46
C ASN A 7 -0.91 1.64 -17.88
N ILE A 8 -0.23 0.67 -18.52
CA ILE A 8 -0.18 0.41 -19.98
C ILE A 8 0.90 -0.67 -20.21
N ALA A 9 0.46 -1.92 -20.19
CA ALA A 9 1.00 -3.00 -21.01
C ALA A 9 -0.12 -4.04 -21.14
N PHE A 10 -0.34 -4.59 -22.33
CA PHE A 10 -1.48 -5.42 -22.76
C PHE A 10 -2.75 -4.65 -23.20
N ARG A 11 -2.74 -4.15 -24.44
CA ARG A 11 -3.97 -3.98 -25.26
C ARG A 11 -3.77 -4.57 -26.64
N SER A 12 -4.63 -5.53 -27.00
CA SER A 12 -4.80 -6.06 -28.35
C SER A 12 -6.11 -5.56 -28.95
N THR A 13 -6.06 -5.20 -30.23
CA THR A 13 -7.09 -4.57 -31.06
C THR A 13 -8.21 -5.53 -31.51
N ARG A 14 -9.47 -5.06 -31.57
CA ARG A 14 -10.33 -4.98 -32.79
C ARG A 14 -11.78 -4.59 -32.49
N ASN A 15 -12.29 -3.62 -33.26
CA ASN A 15 -13.69 -3.18 -33.40
C ASN A 15 -14.38 -3.94 -34.55
N VAL A 16 -15.68 -4.28 -34.44
CA VAL A 16 -16.71 -4.11 -35.49
C VAL A 16 -18.11 -4.00 -34.83
N ALA A 17 -18.94 -3.11 -35.40
CA ALA A 17 -20.23 -2.61 -34.94
C ALA A 17 -21.49 -3.41 -35.35
N SER A 18 -22.48 -3.45 -34.44
CA SER A 18 -23.92 -3.07 -34.58
C SER A 18 -24.88 -3.83 -35.55
N PRO A 19 -26.21 -3.54 -35.53
CA PRO A 19 -27.19 -3.60 -34.42
C PRO A 19 -28.48 -4.33 -34.85
N PHE A 20 -29.45 -4.62 -33.96
CA PHE A 20 -30.89 -4.52 -34.27
C PHE A 20 -31.76 -4.53 -32.99
N LEU A 21 -32.60 -3.50 -32.88
CA LEU A 21 -33.64 -3.29 -31.87
C LEU A 21 -34.90 -4.12 -32.21
N ARG A 22 -35.65 -4.54 -31.18
CA ARG A 22 -37.13 -4.53 -31.21
C ARG A 22 -37.72 -4.50 -29.80
N THR A 23 -38.58 -3.50 -29.63
CA THR A 23 -39.43 -3.15 -28.50
C THR A 23 -40.61 -4.10 -28.33
N CYS A 24 -41.10 -4.30 -27.09
CA CYS A 24 -42.51 -4.17 -26.71
C CYS A 24 -42.71 -4.44 -25.21
N ALA A 25 -43.47 -3.55 -24.56
CA ALA A 25 -44.11 -3.68 -23.25
C ALA A 25 -45.54 -3.09 -23.41
N PRO A 26 -46.44 -3.10 -22.41
CA PRO A 26 -46.60 -3.96 -21.22
C PRO A 26 -48.05 -4.49 -21.11
N SER A 27 -48.35 -5.33 -20.10
CA SER A 27 -49.72 -5.42 -19.57
C SER A 27 -49.72 -5.54 -18.06
N TRP A 28 -50.58 -4.74 -17.45
CA TRP A 28 -50.81 -4.62 -16.02
C TRP A 28 -51.83 -5.66 -15.55
N SER A 29 -51.65 -6.19 -14.34
CA SER A 29 -52.78 -6.67 -13.54
C SER A 29 -52.53 -6.46 -12.06
N SER A 30 -53.36 -5.60 -11.50
CA SER A 30 -53.52 -5.24 -10.09
C SER A 30 -53.99 -6.40 -9.22
N ARG A 31 -53.40 -6.57 -8.04
CA ARG A 31 -54.01 -7.26 -6.90
C ARG A 31 -53.89 -6.42 -5.63
N ARG A 32 -55.05 -6.12 -5.05
CA ARG A 32 -55.23 -5.51 -3.74
C ARG A 32 -54.84 -6.52 -2.67
N PHE A 33 -54.09 -6.07 -1.66
CA PHE A 33 -53.98 -6.77 -0.37
C PHE A 33 -54.43 -5.84 0.76
N LEU A 34 -55.18 -6.45 1.67
CA LEU A 34 -55.94 -5.86 2.76
C LEU A 34 -55.01 -5.42 3.89
N SER A 35 -55.42 -4.35 4.56
CA SER A 35 -54.80 -3.76 5.74
C SER A 35 -55.02 -4.63 6.99
N GLU A 36 -53.94 -4.94 7.71
CA GLU A 36 -54.00 -5.41 9.09
C GLU A 36 -53.38 -4.40 10.05
N VAL A 37 -53.97 -4.36 11.24
CA VAL A 37 -53.92 -3.31 12.25
C VAL A 37 -52.63 -3.40 13.07
N ALA A 38 -51.97 -2.26 13.28
CA ALA A 38 -50.75 -2.15 14.08
C ALA A 38 -51.02 -2.24 15.59
N ALA A 39 -50.25 -3.08 16.29
CA ALA A 39 -50.14 -3.11 17.75
C ALA A 39 -49.09 -2.08 18.24
N PRO A 40 -49.23 -1.53 19.46
CA PRO A 40 -48.40 -0.41 19.91
C PRO A 40 -46.98 -0.84 20.27
N ALA A 41 -46.01 -0.01 19.85
CA ALA A 41 -44.58 -0.19 20.07
C ALA A 41 -44.21 -0.12 21.57
N SER A 42 -43.48 -1.12 22.04
CA SER A 42 -42.75 -1.05 23.31
C SER A 42 -41.56 -0.09 23.17
N GLN A 43 -41.43 0.83 24.12
CA GLN A 43 -40.29 1.75 24.21
C GLN A 43 -38.99 0.96 24.43
N GLN A 44 -38.20 0.76 23.39
CA GLN A 44 -36.81 0.34 23.53
C GLN A 44 -36.00 1.50 24.12
N GLN A 45 -35.51 1.29 25.34
CA GLN A 45 -34.48 2.12 25.96
C GLN A 45 -33.29 2.21 25.00
N ARG A 46 -32.95 3.43 24.58
CA ARG A 46 -31.71 3.71 23.85
C ARG A 46 -30.54 3.44 24.79
N HIS A 47 -29.86 2.32 24.61
CA HIS A 47 -28.52 2.12 25.16
C HIS A 47 -27.58 3.13 24.49
N THR A 48 -27.23 4.19 25.22
CA THR A 48 -26.15 5.12 24.86
C THR A 48 -24.80 4.52 25.24
N GLY A 49 -24.44 3.38 24.65
CA GLY A 49 -23.05 2.92 24.65
C GLY A 49 -22.28 3.71 23.60
N SER A 50 -21.16 4.32 23.96
CA SER A 50 -20.23 4.85 22.95
C SER A 50 -19.86 3.70 22.01
N ALA A 51 -19.99 3.89 20.70
CA ALA A 51 -19.59 2.87 19.73
C ALA A 51 -18.12 2.48 19.94
N GLN A 52 -17.84 1.17 19.89
CA GLN A 52 -16.52 0.59 20.09
C GLN A 52 -16.24 -0.43 18.99
N THR A 53 -14.96 -0.61 18.69
CA THR A 53 -14.46 -1.67 17.81
C THR A 53 -13.31 -2.40 18.49
N GLU A 54 -13.07 -3.64 18.12
CA GLU A 54 -11.95 -4.44 18.60
C GLU A 54 -11.02 -4.75 17.43
N ILE A 55 -9.74 -4.37 17.56
CA ILE A 55 -8.73 -4.58 16.53
C ILE A 55 -7.52 -5.20 17.21
N ASN A 56 -7.05 -6.36 16.70
CA ASN A 56 -5.89 -7.07 17.24
C ASN A 56 -5.99 -7.35 18.76
N GLY A 57 -7.21 -7.64 19.26
CA GLY A 57 -7.48 -7.91 20.68
C GLY A 57 -7.56 -6.69 21.60
N GLU A 58 -7.40 -5.48 21.06
CA GLU A 58 -7.53 -4.22 21.80
C GLU A 58 -8.83 -3.51 21.43
N LYS A 59 -9.49 -2.90 22.43
CA LYS A 59 -10.76 -2.18 22.25
C LYS A 59 -10.53 -0.69 22.08
N TYR A 60 -11.09 -0.12 21.02
CA TYR A 60 -11.00 1.30 20.69
C TYR A 60 -12.38 1.93 20.65
N LYS A 61 -12.48 3.16 21.17
CA LYS A 61 -13.68 3.99 20.96
C LYS A 61 -13.69 4.47 19.51
N THR A 62 -14.86 4.44 18.89
CA THR A 62 -15.08 4.97 17.54
C THR A 62 -15.83 6.30 17.60
N ASP A 63 -15.66 7.11 16.55
CA ASP A 63 -16.36 8.38 16.37
C ASP A 63 -16.75 8.56 14.89
N SER A 64 -17.12 9.78 14.47
CA SER A 64 -17.50 10.07 13.08
C SER A 64 -16.39 9.88 12.04
N TRP A 65 -15.13 9.70 12.47
CA TRP A 65 -14.02 9.39 11.59
C TRP A 65 -13.91 7.90 11.28
N PHE A 66 -14.52 7.02 12.09
CA PHE A 66 -14.43 5.58 11.88
C PHE A 66 -14.85 5.18 10.47
N ASN A 67 -13.95 4.50 9.75
CA ASN A 67 -14.19 3.99 8.39
C ASN A 67 -13.49 2.64 8.14
N VAL A 68 -13.09 1.91 9.18
CA VAL A 68 -12.46 0.59 9.04
C VAL A 68 -13.53 -0.49 8.85
N PRO A 69 -13.60 -1.17 7.69
CA PRO A 69 -14.62 -2.19 7.44
C PRO A 69 -14.22 -3.55 8.05
N PRO A 70 -15.18 -4.46 8.32
CA PRO A 70 -14.91 -5.75 8.96
C PRO A 70 -13.88 -6.62 8.23
N ASN A 71 -13.93 -6.66 6.89
CA ASN A 71 -12.98 -7.40 6.05
C ASN A 71 -11.52 -6.94 6.20
N ILE A 72 -11.27 -5.71 6.67
CA ILE A 72 -9.93 -5.23 7.01
C ILE A 72 -9.57 -5.68 8.43
N ILE A 73 -10.47 -5.50 9.41
CA ILE A 73 -10.26 -5.91 10.81
C ILE A 73 -9.94 -7.41 10.89
N ASP A 74 -10.67 -8.25 10.16
CA ASP A 74 -10.50 -9.72 10.15
C ASP A 74 -9.13 -10.16 9.60
N LYS A 75 -8.47 -9.31 8.81
CA LYS A 75 -7.15 -9.59 8.21
C LYS A 75 -5.99 -9.10 9.06
N VAL A 76 -6.22 -8.21 10.03
CA VAL A 76 -5.17 -7.68 10.92
C VAL A 76 -4.35 -8.79 11.62
N PRO A 77 -4.95 -9.87 12.17
CA PRO A 77 -4.18 -10.92 12.83
C PRO A 77 -3.31 -11.76 11.90
N ARG A 78 -3.46 -11.65 10.57
CA ARG A 78 -2.78 -12.52 9.60
C ARG A 78 -1.26 -12.34 9.60
N ARG A 79 -0.77 -11.10 9.70
CA ARG A 79 0.68 -10.76 9.78
C ARG A 79 1.54 -11.62 8.82
N LEU A 80 1.27 -11.55 7.52
CA LEU A 80 1.86 -12.47 6.53
C LEU A 80 3.40 -12.41 6.49
N HIS A 81 3.97 -11.26 6.84
CA HIS A 81 5.42 -11.05 7.00
C HIS A 81 6.05 -11.85 8.15
N LEU A 82 5.25 -12.47 9.03
CA LEU A 82 5.69 -13.35 10.12
C LEU A 82 5.39 -14.84 9.86
N GLN A 83 4.65 -15.17 8.82
CA GLN A 83 4.28 -16.55 8.52
C GLN A 83 5.42 -17.26 7.79
N LYS A 84 6.04 -18.24 8.45
CA LYS A 84 7.12 -19.04 7.85
C LYS A 84 6.68 -19.58 6.47
N ASP A 85 7.61 -19.52 5.52
CA ASP A 85 7.45 -19.92 4.11
C ASP A 85 6.46 -19.08 3.29
N HIS A 86 5.81 -18.08 3.88
CA HIS A 86 5.04 -17.14 3.08
C HIS A 86 5.98 -16.29 2.21
N PRO A 87 5.66 -16.00 0.93
CA PRO A 87 6.52 -15.19 0.07
C PRO A 87 6.96 -13.85 0.69
N VAL A 88 6.05 -13.13 1.36
CA VAL A 88 6.36 -11.88 2.06
C VAL A 88 7.36 -12.10 3.21
N TYR A 89 7.23 -13.19 3.96
CA TYR A 89 8.17 -13.56 5.02
C TYR A 89 9.55 -13.89 4.45
N ILE A 90 9.61 -14.65 3.35
CA ILE A 90 10.87 -15.00 2.69
C ILE A 90 11.56 -13.73 2.16
N THR A 91 10.80 -12.81 1.53
CA THR A 91 11.32 -11.52 1.08
C THR A 91 11.88 -10.71 2.25
N ARG A 92 11.18 -10.67 3.38
CA ARG A 92 11.67 -10.05 4.62
C ARG A 92 13.02 -10.67 5.06
N GLN A 93 13.12 -12.00 5.10
CA GLN A 93 14.37 -12.68 5.48
C GLN A 93 15.54 -12.37 4.55
N ILE A 94 15.28 -12.26 3.24
CA ILE A 94 16.30 -11.88 2.25
C ILE A 94 16.82 -10.47 2.50
N ILE A 95 15.95 -9.53 2.87
CA ILE A 95 16.38 -8.17 3.19
C ILE A 95 17.13 -8.15 4.54
N GLU A 96 16.60 -8.82 5.56
CA GLU A 96 17.24 -8.96 6.87
C GLU A 96 18.66 -9.56 6.76
N SER A 97 18.95 -10.44 5.79
CA SER A 97 20.30 -11.01 5.63
C SER A 97 21.37 -9.98 5.26
N VAL A 98 20.98 -8.85 4.67
CA VAL A 98 21.88 -7.76 4.27
C VAL A 98 22.13 -6.76 5.40
N PHE A 99 21.26 -6.77 6.42
CA PHE A 99 21.32 -5.88 7.58
C PHE A 99 21.37 -6.70 8.88
N PRO A 100 22.44 -7.46 9.14
CA PRO A 100 22.46 -8.44 10.22
C PRO A 100 22.58 -7.81 11.63
N PRO A 101 22.13 -8.52 12.69
CA PRO A 101 22.46 -8.18 14.07
C PRO A 101 23.96 -8.41 14.35
N PRO A 102 24.55 -7.75 15.35
CA PRO A 102 23.89 -6.85 16.31
C PRO A 102 23.71 -5.41 15.82
N THR A 103 24.27 -5.04 14.66
CA THR A 103 24.22 -3.67 14.14
C THR A 103 22.78 -3.23 13.88
N TYR A 104 21.95 -4.13 13.34
CA TYR A 104 20.54 -3.88 13.10
C TYR A 104 19.67 -4.71 14.03
N LYS A 105 18.76 -4.05 14.76
CA LYS A 105 17.72 -4.70 15.54
C LYS A 105 16.42 -4.81 14.76
N TYR A 106 15.75 -5.96 14.82
CA TYR A 106 14.50 -6.19 14.08
C TYR A 106 13.28 -5.98 14.97
N HIS A 107 12.33 -5.21 14.48
CA HIS A 107 11.08 -4.88 15.15
C HIS A 107 9.90 -5.27 14.26
N ASN A 108 9.29 -6.43 14.53
CA ASN A 108 8.34 -7.05 13.59
C ASN A 108 6.94 -7.26 14.19
N ASP A 109 6.71 -6.76 15.40
CA ASP A 109 5.56 -7.05 16.26
C ASP A 109 4.76 -5.81 16.69
N PHE A 110 5.07 -4.61 16.17
CA PHE A 110 4.34 -3.38 16.47
C PHE A 110 2.84 -3.49 16.17
N ASN A 111 2.02 -2.92 17.05
CA ASN A 111 0.58 -2.83 16.87
C ASN A 111 0.26 -1.97 15.62
N PRO A 112 -0.64 -2.42 14.72
CA PRO A 112 -1.03 -1.67 13.52
C PRO A 112 -1.82 -0.40 13.80
N VAL A 113 -2.49 -0.30 14.95
CA VAL A 113 -3.20 0.92 15.35
C VAL A 113 -2.19 1.90 15.95
N VAL A 114 -2.07 3.05 15.30
CA VAL A 114 -1.17 4.14 15.70
C VAL A 114 -1.95 5.44 15.83
N THR A 115 -1.37 6.41 16.54
CA THR A 115 -1.90 7.77 16.58
C THR A 115 -1.65 8.49 15.26
N ALA A 116 -2.50 9.45 14.91
CA ALA A 116 -2.25 10.38 13.80
C ALA A 116 -0.95 11.17 14.00
N HIS A 117 -0.50 11.35 15.24
CA HIS A 117 0.80 11.93 15.54
C HIS A 117 1.94 11.03 15.06
N GLN A 118 1.95 9.76 15.46
CA GLN A 118 2.96 8.78 15.03
C GLN A 118 3.00 8.62 13.50
N ASN A 119 1.84 8.52 12.85
CA ASN A 119 1.79 8.26 11.41
C ASN A 119 2.07 9.50 10.55
N PHE A 120 1.89 10.71 11.06
CA PHE A 120 1.99 11.91 10.21
C PHE A 120 2.74 13.06 10.86
N ASP A 121 2.35 13.48 12.07
CA ASP A 121 2.91 14.70 12.67
C ASP A 121 4.39 14.56 13.01
N SER A 122 4.79 13.42 13.60
CA SER A 122 6.19 13.13 13.95
C SER A 122 7.11 13.15 12.73
N LEU A 123 6.56 12.81 11.56
CA LEU A 123 7.23 12.75 10.26
C LEU A 123 7.10 14.06 9.46
N GLY A 124 6.57 15.13 10.06
CA GLY A 124 6.50 16.44 9.41
C GLY A 124 5.47 16.57 8.28
N PHE A 125 4.49 15.67 8.18
CA PHE A 125 3.41 15.84 7.20
C PHE A 125 2.54 17.05 7.56
N ALA A 126 2.24 17.90 6.59
CA ALA A 126 1.32 19.03 6.78
C ALA A 126 -0.09 18.56 7.16
N LYS A 127 -0.86 19.38 7.91
CA LYS A 127 -2.21 19.01 8.38
C LYS A 127 -3.23 18.83 7.26
N ASP A 128 -3.00 19.48 6.12
CA ASP A 128 -3.78 19.40 4.88
C ASP A 128 -3.21 18.40 3.86
N HIS A 129 -2.20 17.61 4.24
CA HIS A 129 -1.60 16.63 3.34
C HIS A 129 -2.66 15.60 2.88
N PRO A 130 -2.80 15.31 1.56
CA PRO A 130 -3.85 14.43 1.03
C PRO A 130 -3.91 13.06 1.68
N GLY A 131 -2.76 12.48 2.05
CA GLY A 131 -2.72 11.19 2.75
C GLY A 131 -3.44 11.15 4.11
N ARG A 132 -3.76 12.30 4.72
CA ARG A 132 -4.57 12.39 5.95
C ARG A 132 -6.07 12.31 5.68
N ALA A 133 -6.50 12.35 4.42
CA ALA A 133 -7.91 12.32 4.09
C ALA A 133 -8.53 10.95 4.41
N LYS A 134 -9.81 10.96 4.83
CA LYS A 134 -10.58 9.71 5.06
C LYS A 134 -10.74 8.88 3.78
N SER A 135 -10.58 9.48 2.60
CA SER A 135 -10.59 8.81 1.30
C SER A 135 -9.43 7.84 1.11
N ASP A 136 -8.31 8.06 1.80
CA ASP A 136 -7.03 7.36 1.59
C ASP A 136 -6.61 6.54 2.83
N THR A 137 -7.10 6.93 4.01
CA THR A 137 -6.68 6.35 5.30
C THR A 137 -7.82 5.71 6.07
N TYR A 138 -7.53 4.56 6.69
CA TYR A 138 -8.43 3.87 7.61
C TYR A 138 -8.29 4.41 9.03
N TYR A 139 -9.22 5.26 9.45
CA TYR A 139 -9.33 5.84 10.78
C TYR A 139 -10.18 4.96 11.70
N VAL A 140 -9.66 4.72 12.91
CA VAL A 140 -10.40 4.09 14.01
C VAL A 140 -11.24 5.13 14.76
N ASN A 141 -10.69 6.33 14.91
CA ASN A 141 -11.38 7.54 15.36
C ASN A 141 -10.59 8.77 14.86
N SER A 142 -10.92 9.98 15.31
CA SER A 142 -10.26 11.22 14.91
C SER A 142 -8.77 11.32 15.31
N GLU A 143 -8.30 10.49 16.24
CA GLU A 143 -6.95 10.52 16.80
C GLU A 143 -6.11 9.29 16.41
N THR A 144 -6.74 8.14 16.14
CA THR A 144 -6.05 6.88 15.85
C THR A 144 -6.52 6.25 14.53
N LEU A 145 -5.58 5.55 13.88
CA LEU A 145 -5.73 4.98 12.54
C LEU A 145 -4.94 3.69 12.41
N LEU A 146 -5.22 2.90 11.37
CA LEU A 146 -4.34 1.83 10.93
C LEU A 146 -3.19 2.43 10.12
N ARG A 147 -1.94 2.18 10.54
CA ARG A 147 -0.74 2.83 9.96
C ARG A 147 -0.70 2.73 8.44
N THR A 148 -0.39 3.84 7.77
CA THR A 148 -0.31 3.89 6.29
C THR A 148 1.07 3.53 5.76
N HIS A 149 2.07 3.51 6.64
CA HIS A 149 3.45 3.13 6.34
C HIS A 149 4.22 2.75 7.61
N THR A 150 5.27 1.93 7.48
CA THR A 150 6.13 1.53 8.60
C THR A 150 6.88 2.69 9.24
N SER A 151 7.07 3.80 8.52
CA SER A 151 7.72 5.01 9.05
C SER A 151 6.98 5.62 10.25
N ALA A 152 5.72 5.24 10.50
CA ALA A 152 4.97 5.66 11.69
C ALA A 152 5.66 5.31 13.02
N HIS A 153 6.58 4.34 12.98
CA HIS A 153 7.33 3.85 14.12
C HIS A 153 8.76 4.41 14.21
N GLN A 154 9.18 5.33 13.31
CA GLN A 154 10.55 5.88 13.32
C GLN A 154 10.86 6.63 14.61
N ALA A 155 10.01 7.58 15.01
CA ALA A 155 10.26 8.45 16.16
C ALA A 155 10.46 7.65 17.46
N GLU A 156 9.57 6.68 17.72
CA GLU A 156 9.68 5.84 18.93
C GLU A 156 10.89 4.90 18.86
N THR A 157 11.26 4.40 17.68
CA THR A 157 12.40 3.49 17.52
C THR A 157 13.73 4.23 17.66
N PHE A 158 13.87 5.43 17.07
CA PHE A 158 15.02 6.31 17.29
C PHE A 158 15.15 6.70 18.77
N GLY A 159 14.05 7.12 19.41
CA GLY A 159 14.05 7.50 20.82
C GLY A 159 14.43 6.35 21.76
N ALA A 160 14.07 5.11 21.41
CA ALA A 160 14.49 3.93 22.17
C ALA A 160 15.99 3.64 22.07
N ASN A 161 16.63 4.04 20.96
CA ASN A 161 18.08 3.98 20.71
C ASN A 161 18.74 2.65 21.12
N LEU A 162 18.19 1.53 20.62
CA LEU A 162 18.59 0.18 21.06
C LEU A 162 19.76 -0.42 20.24
N SER A 163 20.10 0.19 19.11
CA SER A 163 21.16 -0.24 18.17
C SER A 163 21.44 0.88 17.16
N ASP A 164 22.59 0.83 16.48
CA ASP A 164 22.98 1.82 15.47
C ASP A 164 22.01 1.83 14.27
N GLY A 165 21.52 0.67 13.88
CA GLY A 165 20.45 0.53 12.89
C GLY A 165 19.28 -0.30 13.37
N TYR A 166 18.16 -0.23 12.64
CA TYR A 166 17.02 -1.10 12.86
C TYR A 166 16.34 -1.47 11.56
N LEU A 167 15.56 -2.56 11.59
CA LEU A 167 14.56 -2.88 10.58
C LEU A 167 13.18 -3.02 11.23
N ILE A 168 12.14 -2.57 10.52
CA ILE A 168 10.75 -2.72 10.94
C ILE A 168 9.98 -3.38 9.81
N SER A 169 9.50 -4.61 9.97
CA SER A 169 8.57 -5.20 8.99
C SER A 169 7.15 -5.25 9.54
N ALA A 170 6.21 -4.76 8.74
CA ALA A 170 4.83 -4.66 9.18
C ALA A 170 3.84 -4.59 8.01
N ASP A 171 2.63 -5.07 8.25
CA ASP A 171 1.42 -4.81 7.48
C ASP A 171 1.02 -3.32 7.59
N VAL A 172 0.64 -2.69 6.49
CA VAL A 172 0.23 -1.29 6.38
C VAL A 172 -1.06 -1.19 5.58
N TYR A 173 -1.83 -0.13 5.82
CA TYR A 173 -3.24 -0.06 5.44
C TYR A 173 -3.53 1.21 4.66
N ARG A 174 -4.11 1.07 3.46
CA ARG A 174 -4.51 2.20 2.61
C ARG A 174 -5.82 1.92 1.89
N ARG A 175 -6.67 2.93 1.79
CA ARG A 175 -7.80 2.91 0.87
C ARG A 175 -7.26 3.30 -0.50
N ASP A 176 -7.36 2.39 -1.46
CA ASP A 176 -6.68 2.53 -2.74
C ASP A 176 -7.42 1.77 -3.86
N GLU A 177 -6.93 1.92 -5.10
CA GLU A 177 -7.50 1.30 -6.30
C GLU A 177 -7.61 -0.22 -6.19
N VAL A 178 -8.59 -0.83 -6.88
CA VAL A 178 -8.70 -2.28 -7.01
C VAL A 178 -8.07 -2.72 -8.32
N ASP A 179 -6.89 -3.32 -8.26
CA ASP A 179 -6.23 -3.99 -9.37
C ASP A 179 -5.27 -5.08 -8.87
N ARG A 180 -4.44 -5.61 -9.78
CA ARG A 180 -3.51 -6.73 -9.53
C ARG A 180 -2.27 -6.36 -8.71
N SER A 181 -2.00 -5.06 -8.54
CA SER A 181 -0.87 -4.49 -7.79
C SER A 181 -1.29 -3.80 -6.50
N HIS A 182 -2.57 -3.44 -6.35
CA HIS A 182 -3.09 -2.70 -5.21
C HIS A 182 -4.02 -3.56 -4.34
N TYR A 183 -3.66 -3.67 -3.06
CA TYR A 183 -4.45 -4.33 -2.03
C TYR A 183 -4.56 -3.41 -0.81
N PRO A 184 -5.69 -3.39 -0.07
CA PRO A 184 -5.88 -2.43 1.02
C PRO A 184 -4.96 -2.70 2.22
N ILE A 185 -4.36 -3.90 2.26
CA ILE A 185 -3.37 -4.33 3.25
C ILE A 185 -2.18 -4.89 2.49
N PHE A 186 -1.03 -4.27 2.61
CA PHE A 186 0.23 -4.75 2.05
C PHE A 186 1.32 -4.57 3.09
N HIS A 187 2.54 -5.00 2.82
CA HIS A 187 3.60 -5.04 3.81
C HIS A 187 4.76 -4.17 3.36
N GLN A 188 5.31 -3.44 4.33
CA GLN A 188 6.53 -2.67 4.14
C GLN A 188 7.61 -3.19 5.07
N MET A 189 8.85 -2.91 4.69
CA MET A 189 9.96 -2.89 5.61
C MET A 189 10.55 -1.49 5.66
N GLU A 190 10.68 -0.95 6.87
CA GLU A 190 11.52 0.20 7.18
C GLU A 190 12.93 -0.28 7.50
N GLY A 191 13.93 0.50 7.14
CA GLY A 191 15.23 0.39 7.75
C GLY A 191 15.85 1.75 8.00
N ALA A 192 16.67 1.86 9.04
CA ALA A 192 17.43 3.05 9.32
C ALA A 192 18.81 2.71 9.91
N HIS A 193 19.73 3.65 9.79
CA HIS A 193 21.03 3.61 10.44
C HIS A 193 21.42 5.02 10.88
N SER A 194 21.94 5.14 12.10
CA SER A 194 22.25 6.40 12.75
C SER A 194 23.64 6.36 13.36
N TRP A 195 24.31 7.51 13.32
CA TRP A 195 25.53 7.78 14.06
C TRP A 195 25.24 8.84 15.11
N ASP A 196 25.79 8.65 16.31
CA ASP A 196 25.72 9.67 17.36
C ASP A 196 27.00 10.51 17.36
N ARG A 197 26.85 11.80 17.09
CA ARG A 197 27.97 12.77 17.07
C ARG A 197 28.80 12.76 18.35
N THR A 198 28.20 12.44 19.49
CA THR A 198 28.91 12.40 20.78
C THR A 198 29.73 11.13 20.99
N GLN A 199 29.48 10.09 20.19
CA GLN A 199 30.13 8.77 20.31
C GLN A 199 31.20 8.55 19.24
N VAL A 200 31.16 9.29 18.13
CA VAL A 200 32.18 9.19 17.08
C VAL A 200 33.46 9.97 17.46
N PRO A 201 34.66 9.51 17.06
CA PRO A 201 35.92 10.19 17.37
C PRO A 201 35.90 11.66 16.91
N ASN A 202 36.26 12.57 17.82
CA ASN A 202 36.31 14.02 17.59
C ASN A 202 34.96 14.66 17.16
N GLY A 203 33.84 13.94 17.26
CA GLY A 203 32.56 14.41 16.72
C GLY A 203 32.50 14.48 15.20
N ASP A 204 33.47 13.88 14.50
CA ASP A 204 33.56 13.85 13.04
C ASP A 204 32.74 12.68 12.48
N VAL A 205 31.46 12.95 12.26
CA VAL A 205 30.53 11.93 11.76
C VAL A 205 30.86 11.55 10.33
N ALA A 206 31.22 12.51 9.47
CA ALA A 206 31.56 12.23 8.09
C ALA A 206 32.70 11.20 7.99
N ALA A 207 33.77 11.38 8.77
CA ALA A 207 34.88 10.42 8.82
C ALA A 207 34.44 9.03 9.34
N ALA A 208 33.57 8.98 10.36
CA ALA A 208 33.04 7.73 10.87
C ALA A 208 32.22 6.99 9.81
N VAL A 209 31.32 7.69 9.11
CA VAL A 209 30.48 7.10 8.05
C VAL A 209 31.34 6.59 6.89
N TRP A 210 32.34 7.35 6.43
CA TRP A 210 33.27 6.87 5.40
C TRP A 210 34.04 5.63 5.84
N SER A 211 34.45 5.57 7.12
CA SER A 211 35.08 4.37 7.67
C SER A 211 34.15 3.16 7.69
N ASP A 212 32.84 3.35 7.88
CA ASP A 212 31.86 2.27 7.83
C ASP A 212 31.58 1.81 6.40
N ILE A 213 31.55 2.73 5.43
CA ILE A 213 31.42 2.40 4.00
C ILE A 213 32.56 1.47 3.54
N GLU A 214 33.80 1.68 3.97
CA GLU A 214 34.92 0.81 3.60
C GLU A 214 34.80 -0.61 4.17
N LYS A 215 33.97 -0.83 5.20
CA LYS A 215 33.65 -2.17 5.73
C LYS A 215 32.55 -2.84 4.92
N LEU A 216 31.74 -2.09 4.17
CA LEU A 216 30.68 -2.65 3.34
C LEU A 216 31.27 -3.34 2.10
N PRO A 217 30.68 -4.46 1.66
CA PRO A 217 31.03 -5.07 0.39
C PRO A 217 30.93 -4.09 -0.79
N LYS A 218 31.73 -4.33 -1.82
CA LYS A 218 31.66 -3.62 -3.10
C LYS A 218 30.90 -4.50 -4.11
N HIS A 219 30.13 -3.88 -4.99
CA HIS A 219 29.46 -4.54 -6.10
C HIS A 219 29.87 -3.89 -7.43
N ASN A 220 29.63 -4.62 -8.52
CA ASN A 220 29.99 -4.19 -9.88
C ASN A 220 28.77 -3.95 -10.77
N ILE A 221 27.57 -3.78 -10.17
CA ILE A 221 26.37 -3.42 -10.95
C ILE A 221 26.49 -2.02 -11.52
N GLU A 222 25.83 -1.81 -12.66
CA GLU A 222 25.74 -0.51 -13.29
C GLU A 222 24.66 0.31 -12.59
N VAL A 223 25.08 1.38 -11.90
CA VAL A 223 24.21 2.30 -11.19
C VAL A 223 24.23 3.65 -11.90
N GLN A 224 23.06 4.13 -12.32
CA GLN A 224 22.88 5.47 -12.85
C GLN A 224 22.54 6.43 -11.70
N ASP A 225 23.49 7.31 -11.36
CA ASP A 225 23.33 8.34 -10.34
C ASP A 225 23.85 9.69 -10.87
N PRO A 226 23.12 10.33 -11.81
CA PRO A 226 23.61 11.51 -12.50
C PRO A 226 23.58 12.78 -11.63
N ASN A 227 22.90 12.73 -10.49
CA ASN A 227 22.66 13.90 -9.65
C ASN A 227 23.71 14.03 -8.54
N PRO A 228 24.04 15.25 -8.11
CA PRO A 228 24.89 15.45 -6.93
C PRO A 228 24.23 14.90 -5.65
N PRO A 229 25.00 14.72 -4.56
CA PRO A 229 24.47 14.26 -3.27
C PRO A 229 23.37 15.16 -2.67
N PHE A 230 23.28 16.42 -3.08
CA PHE A 230 22.19 17.33 -2.74
C PHE A 230 22.10 18.48 -3.74
N HIS A 231 20.94 19.14 -3.78
CA HIS A 231 20.66 20.28 -4.65
C HIS A 231 19.81 21.31 -3.90
N HIS A 232 20.24 22.57 -3.87
CA HIS A 232 19.62 23.66 -3.08
C HIS A 232 18.09 23.80 -3.22
N GLU A 233 17.53 23.63 -4.43
CA GLU A 233 16.06 23.68 -4.62
C GLU A 233 15.37 22.29 -4.61
N ARG A 234 15.84 21.38 -5.47
CA ARG A 234 15.15 20.11 -5.74
C ARG A 234 15.37 19.03 -4.69
N ASN A 235 16.52 19.04 -4.00
CA ASN A 235 16.89 18.00 -3.06
C ASN A 235 17.82 18.54 -1.95
N PRO A 236 17.30 19.44 -1.09
CA PRO A 236 18.14 20.34 -0.30
C PRO A 236 18.90 19.63 0.84
N LEU A 237 20.06 20.21 1.15
CA LEU A 237 20.76 19.97 2.42
C LEU A 237 19.93 20.56 3.58
N GLN A 238 20.01 19.93 4.75
CA GLN A 238 19.43 20.46 5.98
C GLN A 238 20.36 21.51 6.61
N GLU A 239 20.43 22.68 5.98
CA GLU A 239 21.25 23.80 6.45
C GLU A 239 20.94 24.15 7.92
N GLY A 240 21.99 24.30 8.73
CA GLY A 240 21.88 24.55 10.17
C GLY A 240 21.90 23.28 11.04
N HIS A 241 21.71 22.10 10.46
CA HIS A 241 21.77 20.81 11.18
C HIS A 241 22.91 19.92 10.71
N HIS A 242 23.12 19.84 9.39
CA HIS A 242 24.15 18.98 8.78
C HIS A 242 25.16 19.82 8.02
N SER A 243 26.43 19.45 8.12
CA SER A 243 27.45 19.92 7.20
C SER A 243 27.36 19.18 5.86
N ALA A 244 27.81 19.80 4.77
CA ALA A 244 27.83 19.15 3.46
C ALA A 244 28.60 17.81 3.44
N PRO A 245 29.78 17.67 4.10
CA PRO A 245 30.48 16.39 4.18
C PRO A 245 29.69 15.29 4.90
N GLU A 246 28.90 15.64 5.92
CA GLU A 246 28.06 14.66 6.63
C GLU A 246 26.93 14.16 5.76
N ALA A 247 26.22 15.07 5.09
CA ALA A 247 25.15 14.69 4.17
C ALA A 247 25.67 13.83 3.01
N GLU A 248 26.85 14.16 2.46
CA GLU A 248 27.50 13.37 1.41
C GLU A 248 27.88 11.97 1.90
N ALA A 249 28.52 11.86 3.07
CA ALA A 249 28.92 10.58 3.63
C ALA A 249 27.71 9.70 3.97
N ILE A 250 26.69 10.26 4.62
CA ILE A 250 25.44 9.54 4.97
C ILE A 250 24.73 9.07 3.70
N ALA A 251 24.65 9.92 2.67
CA ALA A 251 24.06 9.56 1.38
C ALA A 251 24.85 8.42 0.71
N ALA A 252 26.18 8.46 0.71
CA ALA A 252 27.00 7.41 0.15
C ALA A 252 26.82 6.07 0.89
N HIS A 253 26.73 6.10 2.22
CA HIS A 253 26.46 4.89 3.01
C HIS A 253 25.08 4.34 2.73
N LEU A 254 24.04 5.19 2.74
CA LEU A 254 22.68 4.82 2.37
C LEU A 254 22.66 4.12 1.01
N LYS A 255 23.19 4.78 -0.03
CA LYS A 255 23.17 4.27 -1.39
C LYS A 255 23.88 2.93 -1.50
N ARG A 256 25.09 2.80 -0.94
CA ARG A 256 25.81 1.52 -0.93
C ARG A 256 25.03 0.42 -0.21
N SER A 257 24.43 0.71 0.94
CA SER A 257 23.63 -0.27 1.70
C SER A 257 22.43 -0.77 0.90
N LEU A 258 21.70 0.13 0.23
CA LEU A 258 20.51 -0.25 -0.56
C LEU A 258 20.87 -0.91 -1.88
N GLU A 259 21.97 -0.51 -2.51
CA GLU A 259 22.52 -1.20 -3.68
C GLU A 259 22.87 -2.65 -3.35
N LEU A 260 23.51 -2.93 -2.20
CA LEU A 260 23.79 -4.29 -1.75
C LEU A 260 22.51 -5.10 -1.51
N MET A 261 21.48 -4.48 -0.94
CA MET A 261 20.17 -5.11 -0.75
C MET A 261 19.53 -5.49 -2.10
N VAL A 262 19.54 -4.58 -3.08
CA VAL A 262 19.04 -4.84 -4.43
C VAL A 262 19.86 -5.92 -5.12
N VAL A 263 21.18 -5.90 -5.00
CA VAL A 263 22.06 -6.95 -5.56
C VAL A 263 21.68 -8.31 -5.00
N GLU A 264 21.47 -8.44 -3.69
CA GLU A 264 21.08 -9.72 -3.05
C GLU A 264 19.71 -10.21 -3.56
N ILE A 265 18.70 -9.35 -3.54
CA ILE A 265 17.34 -9.65 -4.02
C ILE A 265 17.38 -10.14 -5.47
N PHE A 266 18.01 -9.38 -6.36
CA PHE A 266 17.96 -9.68 -7.80
C PHE A 266 18.93 -10.80 -8.19
N THR A 267 20.02 -11.03 -7.46
CA THR A 267 20.86 -12.23 -7.64
C THR A 267 20.06 -13.50 -7.36
N ARG A 268 19.25 -13.51 -6.28
CA ARG A 268 18.34 -14.63 -6.00
C ARG A 268 17.25 -14.78 -7.06
N ALA A 269 16.64 -13.67 -7.49
CA ALA A 269 15.63 -13.68 -8.56
C ALA A 269 16.19 -14.29 -9.86
N LYS A 270 17.41 -13.89 -10.25
CA LYS A 270 18.12 -14.42 -11.43
C LYS A 270 18.45 -15.90 -11.28
N ALA A 271 18.95 -16.32 -10.11
CA ALA A 271 19.22 -17.74 -9.86
C ALA A 271 17.96 -18.59 -9.97
N ALA A 272 16.83 -18.12 -9.43
CA ALA A 272 15.54 -18.80 -9.56
C ALA A 272 15.00 -18.76 -11.00
N ALA A 273 15.24 -17.67 -11.74
CA ALA A 273 14.90 -17.55 -13.15
C ALA A 273 15.58 -18.62 -13.99
N LYS A 274 16.91 -18.71 -13.87
CA LYS A 274 17.75 -19.66 -14.61
C LYS A 274 17.43 -21.12 -14.27
N LYS A 275 17.00 -21.40 -13.03
CA LYS A 275 16.52 -22.73 -12.63
C LYS A 275 15.17 -23.08 -13.28
N ALA A 276 14.29 -22.10 -13.45
CA ALA A 276 12.96 -22.30 -14.01
C ALA A 276 12.95 -22.36 -15.55
N ASP A 277 13.85 -21.62 -16.19
CA ASP A 277 13.98 -21.52 -17.65
C ASP A 277 15.47 -21.58 -18.05
N PRO A 278 15.94 -22.71 -18.64
CA PRO A 278 17.31 -22.84 -19.11
C PRO A 278 17.71 -21.83 -20.19
N ASP A 279 16.74 -21.29 -20.94
CA ASP A 279 16.95 -20.31 -22.02
C ASP A 279 16.90 -18.86 -21.48
N PHE A 280 16.82 -18.67 -20.16
CA PHE A 280 16.79 -17.37 -19.53
C PHE A 280 18.02 -16.52 -19.94
N VAL A 281 17.75 -15.37 -20.55
CA VAL A 281 18.77 -14.39 -20.91
C VAL A 281 19.13 -13.58 -19.66
N ASP A 282 20.39 -13.72 -19.23
CA ASP A 282 20.92 -12.96 -18.09
C ASP A 282 21.34 -11.56 -18.54
N GLU A 283 20.42 -10.62 -18.42
CA GLU A 283 20.72 -9.20 -18.65
C GLU A 283 21.36 -8.59 -17.40
N PRO A 284 22.38 -7.71 -17.55
CA PRO A 284 22.96 -6.97 -16.43
C PRO A 284 21.89 -6.25 -15.61
N LEU A 285 22.02 -6.30 -14.28
CA LEU A 285 21.13 -5.56 -13.39
C LEU A 285 21.43 -4.07 -13.54
N GLN A 286 20.42 -3.32 -14.01
CA GLN A 286 20.50 -1.87 -14.14
C GLN A 286 19.69 -1.22 -13.02
N VAL A 287 20.33 -0.28 -12.34
CA VAL A 287 19.77 0.42 -11.19
C VAL A 287 19.91 1.92 -11.42
N ARG A 288 18.94 2.72 -10.98
CA ARG A 288 19.08 4.18 -11.00
C ARG A 288 18.55 4.84 -9.75
N TRP A 289 19.22 5.91 -9.35
CA TRP A 289 18.81 6.80 -8.28
C TRP A 289 18.02 7.98 -8.88
N VAL A 290 16.82 8.20 -8.37
CA VAL A 290 15.95 9.31 -8.76
C VAL A 290 15.80 10.24 -7.56
N GLU A 291 16.01 11.54 -7.73
CA GLU A 291 15.72 12.50 -6.64
C GLU A 291 14.23 12.47 -6.32
N ALA A 292 13.90 12.44 -5.04
CA ALA A 292 12.53 12.39 -4.56
C ALA A 292 12.29 13.46 -3.49
N TYR A 293 11.09 13.51 -2.94
CA TYR A 293 10.75 14.36 -1.80
C TYR A 293 9.91 13.59 -0.79
N PHE A 294 10.36 13.56 0.46
CA PHE A 294 9.58 13.06 1.58
C PHE A 294 9.58 14.09 2.73
N PRO A 295 8.45 14.28 3.45
CA PRO A 295 8.40 15.27 4.54
C PRO A 295 9.41 15.04 5.67
N PHE A 296 9.93 13.81 5.82
CA PHE A 296 10.79 13.35 6.92
C PHE A 296 12.23 12.99 6.50
N THR A 297 12.60 13.17 5.23
CA THR A 297 14.01 13.05 4.78
C THR A 297 14.40 14.23 3.89
N SER A 298 15.69 14.57 3.87
CA SER A 298 16.29 15.54 2.96
C SER A 298 17.82 15.48 3.08
N PRO A 299 18.58 15.27 2.00
CA PRO A 299 18.13 14.88 0.67
C PRO A 299 17.44 13.51 0.63
N SER A 300 16.61 13.29 -0.38
CA SER A 300 15.75 12.13 -0.59
C SER A 300 15.91 11.53 -1.98
N TRP A 301 15.73 10.21 -2.07
CA TRP A 301 15.80 9.48 -3.34
C TRP A 301 14.80 8.33 -3.38
N GLU A 302 14.48 7.91 -4.59
CA GLU A 302 13.92 6.60 -4.91
C GLU A 302 14.98 5.77 -5.63
N LEU A 303 14.96 4.46 -5.40
CA LEU A 303 15.79 3.50 -6.11
C LEU A 303 14.92 2.69 -7.06
N GLU A 304 15.24 2.77 -8.34
CA GLU A 304 14.52 2.03 -9.37
C GLU A 304 15.41 0.97 -10.01
N VAL A 305 14.79 -0.14 -10.40
CA VAL A 305 15.46 -1.25 -11.09
C VAL A 305 14.80 -1.44 -12.45
N TYR A 306 15.60 -1.58 -13.50
CA TYR A 306 15.08 -1.92 -14.81
C TYR A 306 14.74 -3.41 -14.86
N TYR A 307 13.48 -3.72 -15.11
CA TYR A 307 12.97 -5.08 -15.09
C TYR A 307 11.79 -5.25 -16.05
N ASP A 308 11.84 -6.29 -16.88
CA ASP A 308 10.75 -6.64 -17.82
C ASP A 308 10.39 -5.51 -18.81
N GLY A 309 11.40 -4.72 -19.21
CA GLY A 309 11.25 -3.64 -20.20
C GLY A 309 10.85 -2.27 -19.64
N ASP A 310 10.74 -2.11 -18.32
CA ASP A 310 10.41 -0.82 -17.69
C ASP A 310 11.21 -0.59 -16.40
N TRP A 311 11.27 0.67 -15.96
CA TRP A 311 11.85 1.06 -14.68
C TRP A 311 10.83 0.90 -13.56
N LEU A 312 11.19 0.14 -12.54
CA LEU A 312 10.34 -0.12 -11.40
C LEU A 312 10.91 0.47 -10.13
N GLU A 313 10.16 1.41 -9.54
CA GLU A 313 10.39 1.94 -8.20
C GLU A 313 10.30 0.82 -7.16
N CYS A 314 11.42 0.57 -6.50
CA CYS A 314 11.55 -0.48 -5.48
C CYS A 314 11.34 0.09 -4.08
N LEU A 315 11.93 1.26 -3.78
CA LEU A 315 11.94 1.88 -2.46
C LEU A 315 12.13 3.40 -2.55
N GLY A 316 11.82 4.07 -1.45
CA GLY A 316 12.12 5.48 -1.18
C GLY A 316 12.96 5.60 0.08
N CYS A 317 13.87 6.57 0.11
CA CYS A 317 14.84 6.73 1.18
C CYS A 317 15.38 8.17 1.27
N GLY A 318 16.21 8.44 2.27
CA GLY A 318 16.97 9.68 2.34
C GLY A 318 17.70 9.86 3.66
N VAL A 319 18.39 10.99 3.77
CA VAL A 319 18.96 11.46 5.04
C VAL A 319 17.81 11.91 5.93
N VAL A 320 17.70 11.35 7.14
CA VAL A 320 16.59 11.64 8.06
C VAL A 320 16.59 13.11 8.46
N LYS A 321 15.41 13.74 8.53
CA LYS A 321 15.31 15.12 9.01
C LYS A 321 15.72 15.24 10.47
N GLN A 322 16.60 16.19 10.79
CA GLN A 322 17.13 16.36 12.14
C GLN A 322 16.02 16.63 13.17
N ASP A 323 14.96 17.33 12.76
CA ASP A 323 13.77 17.55 13.60
C ASP A 323 13.16 16.25 14.12
N LEU A 324 13.22 15.15 13.36
CA LEU A 324 12.73 13.85 13.81
C LEU A 324 13.56 13.32 14.99
N TYR A 325 14.89 13.38 14.90
CA TYR A 325 15.78 12.98 15.99
C TYR A 325 15.64 13.89 17.22
N ILE A 326 15.51 15.21 17.01
CA ILE A 326 15.28 16.19 18.08
C ILE A 326 13.98 15.86 18.82
N ASN A 327 12.89 15.64 18.07
CA ASN A 327 11.58 15.33 18.64
C ASN A 327 11.53 13.93 19.30
N ALA A 328 12.36 12.99 18.83
CA ALA A 328 12.55 11.67 19.44
C ALA A 328 13.43 11.70 20.71
N GLY A 329 14.02 12.85 21.07
CA GLY A 329 14.87 12.98 22.27
C GLY A 329 16.32 12.54 22.09
N VAL A 330 16.77 12.35 20.83
CA VAL A 330 18.14 11.93 20.48
C VAL A 330 18.81 12.94 19.53
N PRO A 331 18.92 14.23 19.92
CA PRO A 331 19.30 15.32 18.99
C PRO A 331 20.71 15.24 18.43
N ASN A 332 21.58 14.41 19.01
CA ASN A 332 22.96 14.20 18.54
C ASN A 332 23.07 13.11 17.46
N GLN A 333 21.98 12.37 17.21
CA GLN A 333 21.93 11.37 16.16
C GLN A 333 21.62 11.99 14.81
N LEU A 334 22.17 11.39 13.77
CA LEU A 334 21.94 11.72 12.38
C LEU A 334 22.24 10.49 11.53
N GLY A 335 21.54 10.36 10.42
CA GLY A 335 21.50 9.07 9.74
C GLY A 335 20.57 9.06 8.54
N TRP A 336 20.31 7.86 8.04
CA TRP A 336 19.44 7.63 6.90
C TRP A 336 18.32 6.65 7.24
N ALA A 337 17.25 6.71 6.46
CA ALA A 337 16.15 5.75 6.50
C ALA A 337 15.66 5.39 5.10
N PHE A 338 15.07 4.21 4.96
CA PHE A 338 14.38 3.75 3.76
C PHE A 338 13.07 3.03 4.10
N GLY A 339 12.16 3.00 3.14
CA GLY A 339 10.96 2.17 3.15
C GLY A 339 10.84 1.39 1.84
N ILE A 340 10.66 0.07 1.92
CA ILE A 340 10.52 -0.83 0.77
C ILE A 340 9.22 -1.63 0.87
N GLY A 341 8.52 -1.80 -0.26
CA GLY A 341 7.29 -2.61 -0.32
C GLY A 341 7.59 -4.09 -0.47
N LEU A 342 7.36 -4.90 0.56
CA LEU A 342 7.67 -6.34 0.55
C LEU A 342 6.86 -7.09 -0.50
N ASP A 343 5.56 -6.80 -0.64
CA ASP A 343 4.68 -7.45 -1.62
C ASP A 343 5.16 -7.20 -3.05
N ARG A 344 5.56 -5.97 -3.38
CA ARG A 344 6.09 -5.62 -4.71
C ARG A 344 7.37 -6.40 -5.01
N ILE A 345 8.31 -6.43 -4.06
CA ILE A 345 9.55 -7.19 -4.22
C ILE A 345 9.28 -8.71 -4.31
N ALA A 346 8.35 -9.24 -3.51
CA ALA A 346 7.93 -10.63 -3.58
C ALA A 346 7.32 -10.96 -4.95
N MET A 347 6.47 -10.10 -5.50
CA MET A 347 5.92 -10.28 -6.85
C MET A 347 7.00 -10.41 -7.91
N LEU A 348 8.10 -9.65 -7.80
CA LEU A 348 9.25 -9.75 -8.72
C LEU A 348 10.08 -11.00 -8.49
N LEU A 349 10.47 -11.26 -7.24
CA LEU A 349 11.29 -12.41 -6.83
C LEU A 349 10.65 -13.72 -7.29
N PHE A 350 9.35 -13.86 -7.04
CA PHE A 350 8.61 -15.08 -7.28
C PHE A 350 7.83 -15.08 -8.59
N LYS A 351 7.83 -13.99 -9.37
CA LYS A 351 6.95 -13.80 -10.56
C LYS A 351 5.46 -14.06 -10.23
N ILE A 352 5.01 -13.57 -9.07
CA ILE A 352 3.60 -13.67 -8.66
C ILE A 352 2.80 -12.59 -9.41
N PRO A 353 1.80 -12.97 -10.21
CA PRO A 353 1.15 -12.07 -11.16
C PRO A 353 0.08 -11.16 -10.54
N ASP A 354 -0.32 -11.40 -9.30
CA ASP A 354 -1.48 -10.77 -8.67
C ASP A 354 -1.29 -10.75 -7.14
N ILE A 355 -1.35 -9.57 -6.54
CA ILE A 355 -1.14 -9.36 -5.11
C ILE A 355 -2.15 -10.14 -4.24
N ARG A 356 -3.36 -10.42 -4.76
CA ARG A 356 -4.39 -11.19 -4.04
C ARG A 356 -3.93 -12.62 -3.72
N LEU A 357 -2.96 -13.16 -4.47
CA LEU A 357 -2.42 -14.50 -4.20
C LEU A 357 -1.75 -14.58 -2.81
N PHE A 358 -1.13 -13.50 -2.31
CA PHE A 358 -0.56 -13.49 -0.96
C PHE A 358 -1.63 -13.71 0.14
N TRP A 359 -2.88 -13.35 -0.15
CA TRP A 359 -3.99 -13.49 0.80
C TRP A 359 -4.77 -14.80 0.62
N SER A 360 -4.49 -15.56 -0.43
CA SER A 360 -5.12 -16.85 -0.70
C SER A 360 -4.76 -17.87 0.38
N GLN A 361 -5.73 -18.75 0.68
CA GLN A 361 -5.53 -19.91 1.55
C GLN A 361 -5.39 -21.21 0.73
N ASP A 362 -5.22 -21.08 -0.59
CA ASP A 362 -5.10 -22.22 -1.49
C ASP A 362 -3.74 -22.92 -1.29
N GLU A 363 -3.81 -24.19 -0.89
CA GLU A 363 -2.66 -25.06 -0.72
C GLU A 363 -1.82 -25.21 -2.00
N ARG A 364 -2.39 -25.04 -3.19
CA ARG A 364 -1.66 -25.04 -4.48
C ARG A 364 -0.71 -23.85 -4.60
N PHE A 365 -1.01 -22.73 -3.93
CA PHE A 365 -0.12 -21.57 -3.83
C PHE A 365 0.86 -21.75 -2.68
N LEU A 366 0.35 -22.01 -1.47
CA LEU A 366 1.17 -22.05 -0.24
C LEU A 366 2.24 -23.16 -0.27
N ASN A 367 1.91 -24.35 -0.76
CA ASN A 367 2.87 -25.47 -0.80
C ASN A 367 4.05 -25.22 -1.76
N GLN A 368 3.95 -24.27 -2.69
CA GLN A 368 5.07 -23.93 -3.57
C GLN A 368 6.21 -23.28 -2.82
N PHE A 369 6.01 -22.68 -1.65
CA PHE A 369 7.06 -21.96 -0.93
C PHE A 369 7.55 -22.69 0.33
N LYS A 370 6.94 -23.83 0.66
CA LYS A 370 7.29 -24.67 1.80
C LYS A 370 8.78 -25.05 1.78
N GLY A 371 9.45 -24.84 2.91
CA GLY A 371 10.87 -25.11 3.15
C GLY A 371 11.83 -24.04 2.60
N VAL A 372 11.36 -23.01 1.89
CA VAL A 372 12.24 -21.98 1.33
C VAL A 372 12.88 -21.12 2.42
N SER A 373 12.17 -20.89 3.52
CA SER A 373 12.70 -20.09 4.65
C SER A 373 13.90 -20.75 5.34
N ASP A 374 14.02 -22.06 5.25
CA ASP A 374 15.11 -22.84 5.87
C ASP A 374 16.38 -22.82 5.00
N ASN A 375 16.24 -22.54 3.71
CA ASN A 375 17.34 -22.37 2.77
C ASN A 375 16.93 -21.41 1.65
N LEU A 376 17.29 -20.14 1.77
CA LEU A 376 16.94 -19.11 0.80
C LEU A 376 17.50 -19.39 -0.61
N ASP A 377 18.50 -20.26 -0.77
CA ASP A 377 19.03 -20.67 -2.09
C ASP A 377 18.10 -21.63 -2.83
N SER A 378 17.12 -22.20 -2.11
CA SER A 378 16.03 -23.01 -2.68
C SER A 378 14.88 -22.17 -3.26
N LEU A 379 15.02 -20.83 -3.25
CA LEU A 379 14.05 -19.91 -3.86
C LEU A 379 13.72 -20.34 -5.30
N ARG A 380 12.42 -20.36 -5.59
CA ARG A 380 11.85 -20.78 -6.87
C ARG A 380 10.71 -19.85 -7.26
N ARG A 381 10.51 -19.68 -8.57
CA ARG A 381 9.40 -18.90 -9.11
C ARG A 381 8.07 -19.61 -8.88
N PHE A 382 7.04 -18.82 -8.65
CA PHE A 382 5.66 -19.28 -8.65
C PHE A 382 5.32 -19.91 -10.00
N THR A 383 4.75 -21.10 -9.95
CA THR A 383 4.16 -21.78 -11.10
C THR A 383 2.66 -21.51 -11.10
N PRO A 384 2.14 -20.73 -12.08
CA PRO A 384 0.72 -20.46 -12.18
C PRO A 384 -0.09 -21.74 -12.35
N PHE A 385 -1.19 -21.85 -11.62
CA PHE A 385 -2.24 -22.81 -11.92
C PHE A 385 -3.29 -22.19 -12.88
N SER A 386 -4.25 -23.00 -13.34
CA SER A 386 -5.20 -22.62 -14.39
C SER A 386 -5.83 -21.24 -14.18
N LYS A 387 -5.74 -20.37 -15.20
CA LYS A 387 -6.42 -19.08 -15.20
C LYS A 387 -7.92 -19.28 -15.43
N TYR A 388 -8.73 -18.71 -14.55
CA TYR A 388 -10.19 -18.74 -14.66
C TYR A 388 -10.69 -17.56 -15.50
N PRO A 389 -11.80 -17.72 -16.26
CA PRO A 389 -12.34 -16.63 -17.06
C PRO A 389 -12.88 -15.50 -16.17
N GLY A 390 -12.66 -14.25 -16.59
CA GLY A 390 -13.28 -13.09 -15.93
C GLY A 390 -14.70 -12.84 -16.44
N CYS A 391 -15.53 -12.26 -15.59
CA CYS A 391 -16.89 -11.83 -15.91
C CYS A 391 -17.02 -10.33 -15.64
N TYR A 392 -17.24 -9.54 -16.68
CA TYR A 392 -17.32 -8.08 -16.58
C TYR A 392 -18.78 -7.64 -16.34
N LYS A 393 -18.95 -6.68 -15.43
CA LYS A 393 -20.22 -5.98 -15.20
C LYS A 393 -19.94 -4.49 -15.07
N ASP A 394 -20.84 -3.69 -15.62
CA ASP A 394 -20.73 -2.23 -15.59
C ASP A 394 -21.83 -1.69 -14.67
N VAL A 395 -21.47 -0.79 -13.76
CA VAL A 395 -22.42 -0.05 -12.92
C VAL A 395 -22.34 1.43 -13.25
N SER A 396 -23.46 2.00 -13.68
CA SER A 396 -23.61 3.42 -13.96
C SER A 396 -24.47 4.09 -12.89
N PHE A 397 -24.08 5.30 -12.48
CA PHE A 397 -24.85 6.05 -11.48
C PHE A 397 -24.63 7.54 -11.59
N TRP A 398 -25.61 8.30 -11.12
CA TRP A 398 -25.52 9.73 -10.93
C TRP A 398 -24.96 10.07 -9.55
N LEU A 399 -24.04 11.03 -9.51
CA LEU A 399 -23.64 11.68 -8.27
C LEU A 399 -24.79 12.53 -7.72
N LYS A 400 -24.84 12.68 -6.39
CA LYS A 400 -25.76 13.63 -5.75
C LYS A 400 -25.47 15.04 -6.28
N SER A 401 -26.52 15.78 -6.60
CA SER A 401 -26.38 17.18 -6.99
C SER A 401 -25.96 18.00 -5.77
N THR A 402 -24.74 18.52 -5.77
CA THR A 402 -24.31 19.61 -4.88
C THR A 402 -25.03 20.88 -5.34
N SER A 403 -26.30 21.04 -4.93
CA SER A 403 -27.05 22.24 -5.28
C SER A 403 -26.39 23.46 -4.64
N ALA A 404 -25.85 24.37 -5.46
CA ALA A 404 -25.31 25.67 -5.01
C ALA A 404 -26.40 26.68 -4.54
N ALA A 405 -27.62 26.21 -4.24
CA ALA A 405 -28.73 27.04 -3.81
C ALA A 405 -29.60 26.25 -2.82
N GLY A 406 -29.26 26.31 -1.54
CA GLY A 406 -30.08 25.70 -0.49
C GLY A 406 -29.31 25.60 0.83
N GLY A 407 -29.57 26.54 1.73
CA GLY A 407 -28.94 26.57 3.04
C GLY A 407 -29.25 25.32 3.88
N SER A 408 -28.21 24.87 4.59
CA SER A 408 -28.22 24.04 5.81
C SER A 408 -29.08 22.76 5.81
N THR A 409 -28.41 21.62 5.65
CA THR A 409 -28.60 20.48 6.55
C THR A 409 -27.24 19.95 6.99
N LYS A 410 -26.99 19.99 8.31
CA LYS A 410 -25.82 19.40 8.97
C LYS A 410 -25.84 17.87 8.86
N ALA A 411 -24.64 17.29 8.79
CA ALA A 411 -24.25 15.89 8.88
C ALA A 411 -24.46 15.01 7.63
N ASN A 412 -23.34 14.51 7.08
CA ASN A 412 -23.21 13.43 6.07
C ASN A 412 -23.29 13.78 4.57
N VAL A 413 -22.71 14.88 4.11
CA VAL A 413 -22.25 14.96 2.71
C VAL A 413 -20.76 14.67 2.69
N HIS A 414 -20.40 13.40 2.56
CA HIS A 414 -19.07 13.05 2.07
C HIS A 414 -19.06 13.43 0.59
N ASP A 415 -18.17 14.32 0.16
CA ASP A 415 -17.92 14.52 -1.26
C ASP A 415 -17.44 13.19 -1.84
N PHE A 416 -18.06 12.75 -2.94
CA PHE A 416 -17.77 11.45 -3.55
C PHE A 416 -16.26 11.31 -3.85
N HIS A 417 -15.65 10.21 -3.41
CA HIS A 417 -14.29 9.82 -3.78
C HIS A 417 -14.28 8.44 -4.44
N GLU A 418 -13.41 8.20 -5.41
CA GLU A 418 -13.36 6.91 -6.13
C GLU A 418 -13.05 5.73 -5.20
N ASN A 419 -12.19 5.94 -4.20
CA ASN A 419 -11.89 4.95 -3.15
C ASN A 419 -13.12 4.53 -2.33
N ASP A 420 -14.22 5.28 -2.35
CA ASP A 420 -15.48 4.83 -1.75
C ASP A 420 -16.12 3.71 -2.58
N VAL A 421 -16.04 3.79 -3.92
CA VAL A 421 -16.45 2.71 -4.82
C VAL A 421 -15.53 1.50 -4.62
N MET A 422 -14.22 1.72 -4.61
CA MET A 422 -13.22 0.66 -4.41
C MET A 422 -13.46 -0.09 -3.10
N GLU A 423 -13.72 0.65 -2.01
CA GLU A 423 -13.98 0.08 -0.69
C GLU A 423 -15.28 -0.72 -0.67
N ILE A 424 -16.37 -0.20 -1.24
CA ILE A 424 -17.65 -0.91 -1.29
C ILE A 424 -17.52 -2.21 -2.09
N VAL A 425 -16.87 -2.16 -3.26
CA VAL A 425 -16.64 -3.35 -4.08
C VAL A 425 -15.81 -4.38 -3.32
N ARG A 426 -14.73 -3.97 -2.64
CA ARG A 426 -13.90 -4.86 -1.81
C ARG A 426 -14.65 -5.45 -0.64
N SER A 427 -15.46 -4.65 0.05
CA SER A 427 -16.25 -5.08 1.21
C SER A 427 -17.31 -6.11 0.84
N VAL A 428 -17.94 -5.98 -0.34
CA VAL A 428 -18.99 -6.89 -0.79
C VAL A 428 -18.45 -8.13 -1.50
N ALA A 429 -17.53 -7.95 -2.45
CA ALA A 429 -17.10 -9.02 -3.36
C ALA A 429 -15.70 -9.58 -3.06
N GLY A 430 -14.93 -8.93 -2.18
CA GLY A 430 -13.63 -9.39 -1.72
C GLY A 430 -12.67 -9.76 -2.86
N ASP A 431 -11.96 -10.88 -2.70
CA ASP A 431 -10.97 -11.36 -3.65
C ASP A 431 -11.57 -11.96 -4.95
N SER A 432 -12.90 -11.93 -5.09
CA SER A 432 -13.58 -12.30 -6.34
C SER A 432 -13.47 -11.22 -7.42
N VAL A 433 -13.00 -10.01 -7.08
CA VAL A 433 -12.80 -8.90 -8.02
C VAL A 433 -11.31 -8.74 -8.31
N GLU A 434 -10.95 -8.75 -9.60
CA GLU A 434 -9.58 -8.55 -10.08
C GLU A 434 -9.26 -7.08 -10.30
N ASP A 435 -10.16 -6.33 -10.90
CA ASP A 435 -9.99 -4.91 -11.10
C ASP A 435 -11.33 -4.15 -11.19
N VAL A 436 -11.27 -2.87 -10.82
CA VAL A 436 -12.36 -1.90 -10.94
C VAL A 436 -11.83 -0.67 -11.67
N LYS A 437 -12.48 -0.28 -12.76
CA LYS A 437 -12.02 0.85 -13.59
C LYS A 437 -13.15 1.81 -13.88
N LEU A 438 -12.89 3.11 -13.72
CA LEU A 438 -13.75 4.13 -14.30
C LEU A 438 -13.70 3.98 -15.82
N PHE A 439 -14.82 3.58 -16.41
CA PHE A 439 -14.96 3.27 -17.82
C PHE A 439 -15.50 4.45 -18.63
N ASP A 440 -16.43 5.21 -18.05
CA ASP A 440 -17.04 6.37 -18.69
C ASP A 440 -17.44 7.44 -17.66
N GLU A 441 -17.35 8.71 -18.07
CA GLU A 441 -17.80 9.87 -17.30
C GLU A 441 -18.64 10.77 -18.21
N PHE A 442 -19.83 11.17 -17.73
CA PHE A 442 -20.76 12.00 -18.48
C PHE A 442 -21.38 13.08 -17.61
N THR A 443 -21.45 14.32 -18.12
CA THR A 443 -22.19 15.41 -17.49
C THR A 443 -23.43 15.76 -18.31
N HIS A 444 -24.62 15.66 -17.70
CA HIS A 444 -25.88 15.91 -18.39
C HIS A 444 -26.03 17.41 -18.69
N PRO A 445 -26.16 17.81 -19.97
CA PRO A 445 -26.01 19.21 -20.38
C PRO A 445 -27.11 20.14 -19.84
N LYS A 446 -28.31 19.61 -19.54
CA LYS A 446 -29.43 20.43 -19.03
C LYS A 446 -29.51 20.51 -17.51
N THR A 447 -29.06 19.46 -16.82
CA THR A 447 -29.21 19.36 -15.35
C THR A 447 -27.90 19.56 -14.63
N GLY A 448 -26.76 19.56 -15.35
CA GLY A 448 -25.43 19.59 -14.76
C GLY A 448 -25.07 18.34 -13.95
N ARG A 449 -25.94 17.32 -13.90
CA ARG A 449 -25.68 16.10 -13.12
C ARG A 449 -24.52 15.33 -13.75
N LYS A 450 -23.55 14.93 -12.92
CA LYS A 450 -22.44 14.06 -13.31
C LYS A 450 -22.82 12.60 -13.10
N SER A 451 -22.58 11.77 -14.11
CA SER A 451 -22.73 10.32 -14.12
C SER A 451 -21.35 9.70 -14.24
N LEU A 452 -21.12 8.63 -13.48
CA LEU A 452 -19.93 7.79 -13.59
C LEU A 452 -20.35 6.37 -13.96
N CYS A 453 -19.52 5.69 -14.74
CA CYS A 453 -19.67 4.27 -15.05
C CYS A 453 -18.39 3.53 -14.68
N TYR A 454 -18.49 2.57 -13.78
CA TYR A 454 -17.39 1.71 -13.39
C TYR A 454 -17.57 0.32 -13.98
N ARG A 455 -16.51 -0.21 -14.59
CA ARG A 455 -16.42 -1.62 -15.01
C ARG A 455 -15.73 -2.43 -13.92
N ILE A 456 -16.40 -3.48 -13.46
CA ILE A 456 -15.91 -4.42 -12.44
C ILE A 456 -15.62 -5.75 -13.12
N ASN A 457 -14.39 -6.24 -13.00
CA ASN A 457 -13.95 -7.54 -13.50
C ASN A 457 -13.99 -8.57 -12.37
N TYR A 458 -15.01 -9.41 -12.35
CA TYR A 458 -15.12 -10.52 -11.41
C TYR A 458 -14.31 -11.70 -11.93
N ARG A 459 -13.18 -11.98 -11.26
CA ARG A 459 -12.34 -13.14 -11.52
C ARG A 459 -11.69 -13.62 -10.23
N SER A 460 -12.15 -14.77 -9.75
CA SER A 460 -11.50 -15.48 -8.66
C SER A 460 -10.19 -16.12 -9.14
N LEU A 461 -9.19 -16.12 -8.27
CA LEU A 461 -7.92 -16.80 -8.50
C LEU A 461 -8.04 -18.32 -8.32
N GLU A 462 -9.05 -18.81 -7.61
CA GLU A 462 -9.10 -20.21 -7.13
C GLU A 462 -10.10 -21.08 -7.88
N ARG A 463 -11.13 -20.47 -8.49
CA ARG A 463 -12.21 -21.17 -9.21
C ARG A 463 -12.85 -20.31 -10.30
N THR A 464 -13.56 -20.95 -11.22
CA THR A 464 -14.48 -20.26 -12.13
C THR A 464 -15.68 -19.71 -11.35
N LEU A 465 -16.01 -18.44 -11.57
CA LEU A 465 -17.25 -17.84 -11.09
C LEU A 465 -18.35 -18.06 -12.13
N THR A 466 -19.52 -18.49 -11.70
CA THR A 466 -20.69 -18.58 -12.59
C THR A 466 -21.27 -17.20 -12.85
N ASN A 467 -22.00 -17.05 -13.96
CA ASN A 467 -22.73 -15.82 -14.25
C ASN A 467 -23.78 -15.50 -13.17
N SER A 468 -24.42 -16.51 -12.58
CA SER A 468 -25.41 -16.31 -11.51
C SER A 468 -24.75 -15.70 -10.28
N GLU A 469 -23.68 -16.34 -9.76
CA GLU A 469 -22.93 -15.81 -8.61
C GLU A 469 -22.41 -14.40 -8.87
N THR A 470 -21.91 -14.14 -10.08
CA THR A 470 -21.41 -12.81 -10.44
C THR A 470 -22.54 -11.77 -10.47
N ASN A 471 -23.72 -12.12 -10.98
CA ASN A 471 -24.87 -11.22 -10.98
C ASN A 471 -25.36 -10.93 -9.54
N ASP A 472 -25.36 -11.94 -8.67
CA ASP A 472 -25.76 -11.78 -7.27
C ASP A 472 -24.79 -10.84 -6.54
N LEU A 473 -23.48 -11.06 -6.68
CA LEU A 473 -22.44 -10.16 -6.15
C LEU A 473 -22.58 -8.74 -6.70
N HIS A 474 -22.83 -8.59 -8.01
CA HIS A 474 -22.99 -7.28 -8.62
C HIS A 474 -24.23 -6.55 -8.11
N SER A 475 -25.34 -7.28 -7.91
CA SER A 475 -26.57 -6.72 -7.34
C SER A 475 -26.36 -6.23 -5.90
N GLU A 476 -25.58 -6.96 -5.10
CA GLU A 476 -25.22 -6.53 -3.74
C GLU A 476 -24.28 -5.31 -3.77
N VAL A 477 -23.35 -5.23 -4.72
CA VAL A 477 -22.51 -4.04 -4.93
C VAL A 477 -23.37 -2.83 -5.27
N GLU A 478 -24.31 -2.93 -6.21
CA GLU A 478 -25.23 -1.84 -6.56
C GLU A 478 -26.05 -1.37 -5.37
N LYS A 479 -26.60 -2.30 -4.58
CA LYS A 479 -27.35 -1.98 -3.35
C LYS A 479 -26.47 -1.25 -2.34
N ALA A 480 -25.26 -1.74 -2.10
CA ALA A 480 -24.33 -1.13 -1.16
C ALA A 480 -23.88 0.27 -1.61
N LEU A 481 -23.65 0.45 -2.91
CA LEU A 481 -23.34 1.76 -3.49
C LEU A 481 -24.48 2.77 -3.25
N VAL A 482 -25.74 2.37 -3.51
CA VAL A 482 -26.92 3.22 -3.23
C VAL A 482 -27.05 3.52 -1.73
N GLN A 483 -26.92 2.51 -0.88
CA GLN A 483 -27.10 2.67 0.58
C GLN A 483 -26.02 3.56 1.20
N ASN A 484 -24.76 3.35 0.81
CA ASN A 484 -23.62 3.97 1.48
C ASN A 484 -23.26 5.34 0.87
N LEU A 485 -23.42 5.53 -0.44
CA LEU A 485 -23.09 6.78 -1.12
C LEU A 485 -24.33 7.63 -1.44
N GLY A 486 -25.53 7.06 -1.33
CA GLY A 486 -26.78 7.73 -1.67
C GLY A 486 -26.87 8.14 -3.14
N ILE A 487 -26.22 7.39 -4.02
CA ILE A 487 -26.23 7.58 -5.47
C ILE A 487 -27.53 7.05 -6.09
N GLU A 488 -27.80 7.45 -7.33
CA GLU A 488 -28.92 6.95 -8.13
C GLU A 488 -28.39 6.13 -9.30
N ILE A 489 -28.61 4.81 -9.31
CA ILE A 489 -28.22 3.90 -10.40
C ILE A 489 -28.93 4.32 -11.70
N ARG A 490 -28.23 4.20 -12.84
CA ARG A 490 -28.65 4.64 -14.17
C ARG A 490 -28.74 3.49 -15.17
#